data_AF-A0A7V5T4B1-F1
#
_entry.id   AF-A0A7V5T4B1-F1
#
_cell.length_a   1.000
_cell.length_b   1.000
_cell.length_c   1.000
_cell.angle_alpha   90.00
_cell.angle_beta   90.00
_cell.angle_gamma   90.00
#
_symmetry.space_group_name_H-M   'P 1'
#
loop_
_entity.id
_entity.type
_entity.pdbx_description
1 polymer ?
#
loop_
_entity_poly.entity_id
_entity_poly.type
_entity_poly.pdbx_seq_one_letter_code
_entity_poly.pdbx_strand_id
1 'polypeptide(L)'
;VRLVLLFAALGAVSWLTLARIVRGQILVLKNEPFVEAARAAGAGTWTILFRHLLPNASGPIIAYTVLTIPSVMLQEAFISFLGLGIQAPQASWGALVHEGMQAMSVAPWLLIFPAGIMVLTFVCFYIVGETLREVHEKRP
;
A
#
# COMPACT_ATOMS: atom_id res chain seq x y z
N VAL A 1 -4.37 7.05 21.25
CA VAL A 1 -5.12 5.77 21.16
C VAL A 1 -5.97 5.68 19.91
N ARG A 2 -6.85 6.66 19.60
CA ARG A 2 -7.73 6.64 18.41
C ARG A 2 -6.98 6.48 17.07
N LEU A 3 -5.86 7.18 16.87
CA LEU A 3 -4.98 7.00 15.70
C LEU A 3 -4.50 5.55 15.53
N VAL A 4 -4.00 4.96 16.63
CA VAL A 4 -3.46 3.60 16.61
C VAL A 4 -4.55 2.60 16.26
N LEU A 5 -5.77 2.77 16.80
CA LEU A 5 -6.92 1.93 16.45
C LEU A 5 -7.33 2.08 14.99
N LEU A 6 -7.34 3.31 14.45
CA LEU A 6 -7.65 3.58 13.06
C LEU A 6 -6.63 2.92 12.13
N PHE A 7 -5.34 3.11 12.36
CA PHE A 7 -4.29 2.48 11.55
C PHE A 7 -4.22 0.97 11.74
N ALA A 8 -4.52 0.46 12.95
CA ALA A 8 -4.63 -0.98 13.18
C ALA A 8 -5.81 -1.58 12.41
N ALA A 9 -6.97 -0.91 12.37
CA ALA A 9 -8.13 -1.35 11.60
C ALA A 9 -7.85 -1.31 10.09
N LEU A 10 -7.29 -0.22 9.58
CA LEU A 10 -6.87 -0.11 8.18
C LEU A 10 -5.85 -1.20 7.83
N GLY A 11 -4.83 -1.38 8.67
CA GLY A 11 -3.83 -2.45 8.51
C GLY A 11 -4.45 -3.85 8.50
N ALA A 12 -5.41 -4.12 9.40
CA ALA A 12 -6.12 -5.41 9.47
C ALA A 12 -6.99 -5.69 8.22
N VAL A 13 -7.40 -4.67 7.47
CA VAL A 13 -8.08 -4.84 6.18
C VAL A 13 -7.08 -4.95 5.05
N SER A 14 -6.09 -4.05 4.99
CA SER A 14 -5.11 -3.98 3.90
C SER A 14 -4.15 -5.17 3.85
N TRP A 15 -3.84 -5.79 5.00
CA TRP A 15 -2.91 -6.93 5.02
C TRP A 15 -3.44 -8.13 4.23
N LEU A 16 -4.77 -8.33 4.18
CA LEU A 16 -5.37 -9.46 3.47
C LEU A 16 -5.05 -9.41 1.97
N THR A 17 -5.12 -8.21 1.39
CA THR A 17 -4.79 -7.99 -0.02
C THR A 17 -3.31 -8.27 -0.28
N LEU A 18 -2.43 -7.72 0.56
CA LEU A 18 -0.98 -7.94 0.42
C LEU A 18 -0.61 -9.42 0.62
N ALA A 19 -1.18 -10.09 1.62
CA ALA A 19 -0.95 -11.51 1.88
C ALA A 19 -1.39 -12.40 0.71
N ARG A 20 -2.52 -12.08 0.07
CA ARG A 20 -2.98 -12.79 -1.14
C ARG A 20 -1.99 -12.63 -2.29
N ILE A 21 -1.47 -11.42 -2.50
CA ILE A 21 -0.47 -11.12 -3.53
C ILE A 21 0.83 -11.89 -3.28
N VAL A 22 1.37 -11.79 -2.06
CA VAL A 22 2.60 -12.51 -1.64
C VAL A 22 2.43 -14.01 -1.85
N ARG A 23 1.29 -14.58 -1.42
CA ARG A 23 1.00 -16.01 -1.62
C ARG A 23 0.98 -16.38 -3.11
N GLY A 24 0.39 -15.53 -3.95
CA GLY A 24 0.40 -15.72 -5.41
C GLY A 24 1.82 -15.79 -5.97
N GLN A 25 2.67 -14.83 -5.62
CA GLN A 25 4.07 -14.79 -6.03
C GLN A 25 4.83 -16.05 -5.60
N ILE A 26 4.69 -16.45 -4.33
CA ILE A 26 5.33 -17.67 -3.81
C ILE A 26 4.82 -18.94 -4.52
N LEU A 27 3.53 -19.02 -4.86
CA LEU A 27 2.98 -20.16 -5.60
C LEU A 27 3.49 -20.26 -7.03
N VAL A 28 3.82 -19.14 -7.67
CA VAL A 28 4.49 -19.12 -8.98
C VAL A 28 5.94 -19.56 -8.83
N LEU A 29 6.70 -18.89 -7.98
CA LEU A 29 8.13 -19.14 -7.80
C LEU A 29 8.46 -20.55 -7.29
N LYS A 30 7.57 -21.19 -6.51
CA LYS A 30 7.86 -22.54 -5.98
C LYS A 30 7.93 -23.62 -7.07
N ASN A 31 7.38 -23.37 -8.27
CA ASN A 31 7.38 -24.30 -9.39
C ASN A 31 8.51 -23.99 -10.39
N GLU A 32 9.40 -23.05 -10.07
CA GLU A 32 10.51 -22.67 -10.93
C GLU A 32 11.68 -23.68 -10.86
N PRO A 33 12.46 -23.85 -11.94
CA PRO A 33 13.53 -24.85 -12.01
C PRO A 33 14.61 -24.69 -10.93
N PHE A 34 14.89 -23.46 -10.49
CA PHE A 34 15.87 -23.22 -9.42
C PHE A 34 15.42 -23.79 -8.07
N VAL A 35 14.11 -23.89 -7.82
CA VAL A 35 13.56 -24.50 -6.60
C VAL A 35 13.65 -26.01 -6.67
N GLU A 36 13.38 -26.60 -7.83
CA GLU A 36 13.55 -28.04 -8.06
C GLU A 36 15.01 -28.45 -7.91
N ALA A 37 15.93 -27.68 -8.49
CA ALA A 37 17.37 -27.90 -8.35
C ALA A 37 17.83 -27.77 -6.89
N ALA A 38 17.36 -26.75 -6.15
CA ALA A 38 17.68 -26.59 -4.74
C ALA A 38 17.15 -27.76 -3.89
N ARG A 39 15.95 -28.28 -4.20
CA ARG A 39 15.38 -29.45 -3.55
C ARG A 39 16.16 -30.73 -3.87
N ALA A 40 16.57 -30.92 -5.12
CA ALA A 40 17.41 -32.05 -5.55
C ALA A 40 18.79 -32.02 -4.87
N ALA A 41 19.32 -30.82 -4.59
CA ALA A 41 20.52 -30.62 -3.79
C ALA A 41 20.33 -30.84 -2.27
N GLY A 42 19.13 -31.22 -1.82
CA GLY A 42 18.84 -31.51 -0.41
C GLY A 42 18.52 -30.28 0.46
N ALA A 43 18.24 -29.11 -0.14
CA ALA A 43 17.87 -27.93 0.64
C ALA A 43 16.50 -28.12 1.33
N GLY A 44 16.45 -27.85 2.64
CA GLY A 44 15.21 -27.86 3.41
C GLY A 44 14.25 -26.73 3.03
N THR A 45 12.97 -26.89 3.34
CA THR A 45 11.90 -25.93 3.00
C THR A 45 12.17 -24.52 3.51
N TRP A 46 12.68 -24.37 4.73
CA TRP A 46 13.00 -23.06 5.31
C TRP A 46 14.13 -22.35 4.57
N THR A 47 15.15 -23.12 4.14
CA THR A 47 16.26 -22.60 3.33
C THR A 47 15.75 -22.13 1.97
N ILE A 48 14.92 -22.94 1.30
CA ILE A 48 14.30 -22.56 0.03
C ILE A 48 13.46 -21.29 0.19
N LEU A 49 12.66 -21.21 1.26
CA LEU A 49 11.80 -20.05 1.51
C LEU A 49 12.59 -18.76 1.71
N PHE A 50 13.51 -18.73 2.67
CA PHE A 50 14.19 -17.48 3.06
C PHE A 50 15.37 -17.12 2.16
N ARG A 51 16.04 -18.10 1.53
CA ARG A 51 17.24 -17.85 0.72
C ARG A 51 16.96 -17.81 -0.77
N HIS A 52 15.86 -18.41 -1.24
CA HIS A 52 15.53 -18.46 -2.66
C HIS A 52 14.19 -17.77 -2.97
N LEU A 53 13.10 -18.14 -2.33
CA LEU A 53 11.77 -17.61 -2.69
C LEU A 53 11.58 -16.15 -2.28
N LEU A 54 11.85 -15.80 -1.01
CA LEU A 54 11.65 -14.44 -0.51
C LEU A 54 12.52 -13.39 -1.22
N PRO A 55 13.84 -13.62 -1.45
CA PRO A 55 14.66 -12.67 -2.18
C PRO A 55 14.24 -12.47 -3.64
N ASN A 56 13.73 -13.52 -4.31
CA ASN A 56 13.24 -13.38 -5.68
C ASN A 56 11.86 -12.71 -5.74
N ALA A 57 11.01 -12.91 -4.73
CA ALA A 57 9.71 -12.26 -4.62
C ALA A 57 9.75 -10.86 -3.98
N SER A 58 10.90 -10.39 -3.48
CA SER A 58 10.96 -9.12 -2.73
C SER A 58 10.64 -7.92 -3.62
N GLY A 59 11.06 -7.92 -4.89
CA GLY A 59 10.80 -6.83 -5.83
C GLY A 59 9.30 -6.56 -6.02
N PRO A 60 8.49 -7.55 -6.44
CA PRO A 60 7.05 -7.39 -6.58
C PRO A 60 6.40 -7.05 -5.24
N ILE A 61 6.82 -7.69 -4.15
CA ILE A 61 6.27 -7.40 -2.80
C ILE A 61 6.47 -5.93 -2.43
N ILE A 62 7.66 -5.37 -2.67
CA ILE A 62 7.95 -3.95 -2.41
C ILE A 62 7.08 -3.06 -3.30
N ALA A 63 6.99 -3.36 -4.60
CA ALA A 63 6.16 -2.60 -5.53
C ALA A 63 4.69 -2.56 -5.09
N TYR A 64 4.11 -3.72 -4.76
CA TYR A 64 2.74 -3.81 -4.26
C TYR A 64 2.55 -3.12 -2.91
N THR A 65 3.57 -3.12 -2.05
CA THR A 65 3.54 -2.37 -0.78
C THR A 65 3.50 -0.87 -1.01
N VAL A 66 4.17 -0.35 -2.03
CA VAL A 66 4.07 1.07 -2.40
C VAL A 66 2.67 1.36 -2.95
N LEU A 67 2.12 0.47 -3.77
CA LEU A 67 0.78 0.61 -4.35
C LEU A 67 -0.37 0.54 -3.31
N THR A 68 -0.14 -0.02 -2.12
CA THR A 68 -1.14 0.02 -1.05
C THR A 68 -1.21 1.37 -0.33
N ILE A 69 -0.16 2.19 -0.37
CA ILE A 69 -0.15 3.51 0.29
C ILE A 69 -1.29 4.41 -0.24
N PRO A 70 -1.46 4.64 -1.55
CA PRO A 70 -2.57 5.42 -2.08
C PRO A 70 -3.95 4.89 -1.64
N SER A 71 -4.10 3.56 -1.61
CA SER A 71 -5.35 2.91 -1.20
C SER A 71 -5.69 3.18 0.27
N VAL A 72 -4.71 3.07 1.16
CA VAL A 72 -4.87 3.35 2.59
C VAL A 72 -5.13 4.84 2.84
N MET A 73 -4.43 5.72 2.11
CA MET A 73 -4.67 7.17 2.17
C MET A 73 -6.12 7.52 1.81
N LEU A 74 -6.67 6.93 0.75
CA LEU A 74 -8.04 7.17 0.33
C LEU A 74 -9.06 6.65 1.36
N GLN A 75 -8.81 5.47 1.94
CA GLN A 75 -9.66 4.90 3.00
C GLN A 75 -9.66 5.77 4.26
N GLU A 76 -8.49 6.23 4.69
CA GLU A 76 -8.36 7.17 5.81
C GLU A 76 -9.10 8.47 5.52
N ALA A 77 -8.85 9.08 4.36
CA ALA A 77 -9.47 10.33 3.97
C ALA A 77 -11.00 10.21 3.90
N PHE A 78 -11.52 9.08 3.40
CA PHE A 78 -12.96 8.82 3.36
C PHE A 78 -13.57 8.75 4.77
N ILE A 79 -12.96 8.01 5.69
CA ILE A 79 -13.43 7.90 7.08
C ILE A 79 -13.34 9.24 7.81
N SER A 80 -12.23 9.97 7.62
CA SER A 80 -12.02 11.30 8.18
C SER A 80 -13.00 12.33 7.61
N PHE A 81 -13.33 12.26 6.32
CA PHE A 81 -14.33 13.12 5.69
C PHE A 81 -15.75 12.88 6.22
N LEU A 82 -16.08 11.64 6.60
CA LEU A 82 -17.32 11.29 7.29
C LEU A 82 -17.34 11.74 8.77
N GLY A 83 -16.27 12.37 9.27
CA GLY A 83 -16.13 12.82 10.66
C GLY A 83 -15.77 11.70 11.65
N LEU A 84 -15.63 10.46 11.18
CA LEU A 84 -15.32 9.28 12.01
C LEU A 84 -13.81 9.06 12.20
N GLY A 85 -12.99 9.72 11.38
CA GLY A 85 -11.54 9.56 11.37
C GLY A 85 -10.78 10.47 12.35
N ILE A 86 -9.65 10.99 11.91
CA ILE A 86 -8.79 11.86 12.71
C ILE A 86 -9.49 13.22 12.87
N GLN A 87 -9.63 13.68 14.11
CA GLN A 87 -10.21 14.99 14.42
C GLN A 87 -9.16 15.94 14.98
N ALA A 88 -9.49 17.24 14.98
CA ALA A 88 -8.68 18.29 15.62
C ALA A 88 -8.25 17.86 17.03
N PRO A 89 -6.98 18.10 17.44
CA PRO A 89 -5.99 19.02 16.88
C PRO A 89 -5.10 18.45 15.76
N GLN A 90 -5.31 17.20 15.33
CA GLN A 90 -4.49 16.59 14.29
C GLN A 90 -5.11 16.77 12.91
N ALA A 91 -4.35 17.31 11.97
CA ALA A 91 -4.79 17.46 10.59
C ALA A 91 -4.68 16.12 9.84
N SER A 92 -5.77 15.70 9.21
CA SER A 92 -5.78 14.64 8.20
C SER A 92 -6.29 15.17 6.86
N TRP A 93 -5.94 14.50 5.77
CA TRP A 93 -6.38 14.90 4.43
C TRP A 93 -7.91 14.95 4.34
N GLY A 94 -8.60 13.96 4.88
CA GLY A 94 -10.08 13.91 4.89
C GLY A 94 -10.72 15.02 5.74
N ALA A 95 -10.11 15.35 6.88
CA ALA A 95 -10.61 16.44 7.74
C ALA A 95 -10.43 17.80 7.07
N LEU A 96 -9.28 18.04 6.42
CA LEU A 96 -9.02 19.29 5.68
C LEU A 96 -10.00 19.48 4.51
N VAL A 97 -10.31 18.40 3.79
CA VAL A 97 -11.32 18.43 2.72
C VAL A 97 -12.72 18.68 3.28
N HIS A 98 -13.05 18.08 4.43
CA HIS A 98 -14.34 18.30 5.10
C HIS A 98 -14.52 19.76 5.52
N GLU A 99 -13.51 20.35 6.18
CA GLU A 99 -13.51 21.75 6.58
C GLU A 99 -13.57 22.69 5.37
N GLY A 100 -12.78 22.42 4.33
CA GLY A 100 -12.80 23.18 3.07
C GLY A 100 -14.16 23.16 2.38
N MET A 101 -14.88 22.05 2.45
CA MET A 101 -16.23 21.93 1.89
C MET A 101 -17.24 22.80 2.64
N GLN A 102 -17.16 22.86 3.98
CA GLN A 102 -18.02 23.73 4.79
C GLN A 102 -17.76 25.21 4.52
N ALA A 103 -16.49 25.57 4.27
CA ALA A 103 -16.07 26.94 3.99
C ALA A 103 -16.13 27.31 2.50
N MET A 104 -16.64 26.46 1.61
CA MET A 104 -16.53 26.62 0.15
C MET A 104 -17.16 27.92 -0.38
N SER A 105 -18.22 28.42 0.25
CA SER A 105 -18.87 29.68 -0.12
C SER A 105 -18.08 30.94 0.24
N VAL A 106 -17.15 30.83 1.18
CA VAL A 106 -16.38 31.97 1.74
C VAL A 106 -14.90 31.89 1.37
N ALA A 107 -14.33 30.68 1.37
CA ALA A 107 -12.91 30.41 1.23
C ALA A 107 -12.67 29.09 0.45
N PRO A 108 -12.99 29.03 -0.86
CA PRO A 108 -12.86 27.81 -1.66
C PRO A 108 -11.43 27.27 -1.76
N TRP A 109 -10.41 28.12 -1.55
CA TRP A 109 -9.01 27.69 -1.50
C TRP A 109 -8.72 26.69 -0.39
N LEU A 110 -9.48 26.71 0.72
CA LEU A 110 -9.35 25.74 1.80
C LEU A 110 -9.71 24.32 1.36
N LEU A 111 -10.49 24.17 0.29
CA LEU A 111 -10.77 22.87 -0.33
C LEU A 111 -9.75 22.54 -1.44
N ILE A 112 -9.50 23.51 -2.33
CA ILE A 112 -8.71 23.29 -3.55
C ILE A 112 -7.26 22.89 -3.23
N PHE A 113 -6.60 23.56 -2.29
CA PHE A 113 -5.20 23.27 -1.97
C PHE A 113 -5.01 21.89 -1.33
N PRO A 114 -5.72 21.53 -0.24
CA PRO A 114 -5.56 20.21 0.36
C PRO A 114 -5.95 19.09 -0.60
N ALA A 115 -7.04 19.24 -1.36
CA ALA A 115 -7.45 18.25 -2.35
C ALA A 115 -6.41 18.09 -3.47
N GLY A 116 -5.87 19.20 -4.00
CA GLY A 116 -4.86 19.18 -5.04
C GLY A 116 -3.56 18.51 -4.61
N ILE A 117 -3.06 18.84 -3.41
CA ILE A 117 -1.82 18.22 -2.88
C ILE A 117 -2.06 16.74 -2.57
N MET A 118 -3.24 16.37 -2.07
CA MET A 118 -3.61 14.97 -1.85
C MET A 118 -3.57 14.17 -3.16
N VAL A 119 -4.20 14.69 -4.22
CA VAL A 119 -4.19 14.05 -5.55
C VAL A 119 -2.78 13.95 -6.11
N LEU A 120 -1.97 15.01 -6.01
CA LEU A 120 -0.59 14.99 -6.46
C LEU A 120 0.22 13.89 -5.74
N THR A 121 0.10 13.83 -4.42
CA THR A 121 0.77 12.83 -3.59
C THR A 121 0.33 11.41 -3.95
N PHE A 122 -0.98 11.21 -4.12
CA PHE A 122 -1.55 9.94 -4.57
C PHE A 122 -0.94 9.50 -5.91
N VAL A 123 -0.90 10.39 -6.89
CA VAL A 123 -0.35 10.12 -8.23
C VAL A 123 1.15 9.82 -8.16
N CYS A 124 1.93 10.56 -7.37
CA CYS A 124 3.35 10.28 -7.19
C CYS A 124 3.60 8.86 -6.65
N PHE A 125 2.92 8.46 -5.57
CA PHE A 125 3.07 7.11 -5.03
C PHE A 125 2.57 6.03 -5.98
N TYR A 126 1.45 6.29 -6.68
CA TYR A 126 0.92 5.36 -7.67
C TYR A 126 1.93 5.12 -8.80
N ILE A 127 2.46 6.19 -9.41
CA ILE A 127 3.45 6.08 -10.49
C ILE A 127 4.71 5.35 -10.01
N VAL A 128 5.23 5.69 -8.82
CA VAL A 128 6.41 5.02 -8.26
C VAL A 128 6.15 3.53 -8.05
N GLY A 129 5.01 3.17 -7.44
CA GLY A 129 4.66 1.77 -7.21
C GLY A 129 4.46 0.98 -8.50
N GLU A 130 3.81 1.59 -9.48
CA GLU A 130 3.57 0.97 -10.80
C GLU A 130 4.88 0.78 -11.57
N THR A 131 5.76 1.80 -11.57
CA THR A 131 7.08 1.71 -12.20
C THR A 131 7.92 0.59 -11.58
N LEU A 132 7.92 0.47 -10.25
CA LEU A 132 8.62 -0.60 -9.55
C LEU A 132 8.06 -1.98 -9.92
N ARG A 133 6.73 -2.10 -10.06
CA ARG A 133 6.07 -3.33 -10.47
C ARG A 133 6.48 -3.73 -11.88
N GLU A 134 6.37 -2.80 -12.81
CA GLU A 134 6.71 -3.04 -14.22
C GLU A 134 8.17 -3.44 -14.41
N VAL A 135 9.10 -2.78 -13.70
CA VAL A 135 10.53 -3.10 -13.79
C VAL A 135 10.82 -4.52 -13.33
N HIS A 136 10.07 -5.04 -12.36
CA HIS A 136 10.28 -6.40 -11.86
C HIS A 136 9.54 -7.45 -12.69
N GLU A 137 8.38 -7.12 -13.27
CA GLU A 137 7.66 -8.02 -14.19
C GLU A 137 8.39 -8.19 -15.53
N LYS A 138 9.09 -7.15 -16.02
CA LYS A 138 9.81 -7.18 -17.30
C LYS A 138 11.20 -7.83 -17.22
N ARG A 139 11.65 -8.27 -16.04
CA ARG A 139 12.93 -9.00 -15.91
C ARG A 139 12.73 -10.45 -16.39
N PRO A 140 13.48 -10.90 -17.41
CA PRO A 140 13.40 -12.27 -17.92
C PRO A 140 13.89 -13.30 -16.90
#